data_AF-A0A941WQU6-F1
#
_entry.id   AF-A0A941WQU6-F1
#
_cell.length_a   1.000
_cell.length_b   1.000
_cell.length_c   1.000
_cell.angle_alpha   90.00
_cell.angle_beta   90.00
_cell.angle_gamma   90.00
#
_symmetry.space_group_name_H-M   'P 1'
#
loop_
_entity.id
_entity.type
_entity.pdbx_description
1 polymer ?
#
loop_
_entity_poly.entity_id
_entity_poly.type
_entity_poly.pdbx_seq_one_letter_code
_entity_poly.pdbx_strand_id
1 'polypeptide(L)' 'NGESVDNTTEVEITGWLEALKQIKPKQVMIYTIDRETPLKGLKKVPKEALDAIADRARKEGFDVTVSY' A
#
# COMPACT_ATOMS: atom_id res chain seq x y z
N ASN A 1 -20.15 -15.06 -1.10
CA ASN A 1 -19.70 -14.41 -2.34
C ASN A 1 -18.38 -13.73 -2.05
N GLY A 2 -17.28 -14.26 -2.60
CA GLY A 2 -15.97 -13.64 -2.41
C GLY A 2 -15.89 -12.38 -3.26
N GLU A 3 -15.71 -11.23 -2.63
CA GLU A 3 -15.47 -9.97 -3.34
C GLU A 3 -14.01 -9.88 -3.75
N SER A 4 -13.74 -9.34 -4.94
CA SER A 4 -12.39 -9.05 -5.39
C SER A 4 -11.86 -7.86 -4.60
N VAL A 5 -10.72 -8.04 -3.93
CA VAL A 5 -10.04 -6.98 -3.19
C VAL A 5 -8.78 -6.57 -3.94
N ASP A 6 -8.65 -5.28 -4.21
CA ASP A 6 -7.47 -4.67 -4.81
C ASP A 6 -7.09 -3.40 -4.03
N ASN A 7 -6.04 -3.51 -3.21
CA ASN A 7 -5.55 -2.41 -2.38
C ASN A 7 -4.80 -1.34 -3.17
N THR A 8 -4.65 -1.50 -4.48
CA THR A 8 -3.94 -0.53 -5.35
C THR A 8 -4.89 0.40 -6.10
N THR A 9 -6.20 0.25 -5.92
CA THR A 9 -7.17 1.17 -6.52
C THR A 9 -7.07 2.59 -5.95
N GLU A 10 -7.44 3.58 -6.74
CA GLU A 10 -7.40 4.99 -6.31
C GLU A 10 -8.24 5.28 -5.06
N VAL A 11 -9.36 4.56 -4.88
CA VAL A 11 -10.21 4.71 -3.68
C VAL A 11 -9.47 4.24 -2.44
N GLU A 12 -8.83 3.07 -2.50
CA GLU A 12 -8.06 2.51 -1.39
C GLU A 12 -6.84 3.38 -1.06
N ILE A 13 -6.08 3.82 -2.07
CA ILE A 13 -4.90 4.66 -1.85
C ILE A 13 -5.28 6.03 -1.30
N THR A 14 -6.37 6.63 -1.78
CA THR A 14 -6.82 7.94 -1.28
C THR A 14 -7.31 7.83 0.16
N GLY A 15 -8.15 6.84 0.47
CA GLY A 15 -8.62 6.60 1.83
C GLY A 15 -7.48 6.31 2.81
N TRP A 16 -6.48 5.55 2.37
CA TRP A 16 -5.27 5.29 3.14
C TRP A 16 -4.47 6.57 3.42
N LEU A 17 -4.24 7.43 2.41
CA LEU A 17 -3.54 8.70 2.60
C LEU A 17 -4.29 9.65 3.56
N GLU A 18 -5.62 9.69 3.49
CA GLU A 18 -6.44 10.46 4.43
C GLU A 18 -6.30 9.93 5.86
N ALA A 19 -6.29 8.61 6.04
CA ALA A 19 -6.06 7.99 7.34
C ALA A 19 -4.67 8.35 7.89
N LEU A 20 -3.62 8.33 7.06
CA LEU A 20 -2.27 8.75 7.47
C LEU A 20 -2.23 10.20 7.95
N LYS A 21 -2.95 11.12 7.26
CA LYS A 21 -3.05 12.54 7.66
C LYS A 21 -3.70 12.72 9.03
N GLN A 22 -4.66 11.87 9.38
CA GLN A 22 -5.32 11.89 10.68
C GLN A 22 -4.43 11.29 11.78
N ILE A 23 -3.79 10.15 11.49
CA ILE A 23 -2.96 9.41 12.46
C ILE A 23 -1.64 10.13 12.75
N LYS A 24 -1.04 10.80 11.74
CA LYS A 24 0.28 11.44 11.80
C LYS A 24 1.38 10.50 12.34
N PRO A 25 1.60 9.34 11.68
CA PRO A 25 2.63 8.41 12.12
C PRO A 25 4.03 9.01 11.95
N LYS A 26 4.99 8.52 12.75
CA LYS A 26 6.40 8.91 12.60
C LYS A 26 7.04 8.36 11.32
N GLN A 27 6.61 7.18 10.88
CA GLN A 27 7.11 6.51 9.68
C GLN A 27 6.04 5.55 9.15
N VAL A 28 6.05 5.34 7.83
CA VAL A 28 5.19 4.42 7.10
C VAL A 28 6.08 3.39 6.38
N MET A 29 5.73 2.12 6.45
CA MET A 29 6.40 1.06 5.69
C MET A 29 5.41 0.41 4.76
N ILE A 30 5.75 0.34 3.47
CA ILE A 30 4.97 -0.33 2.44
C ILE A 30 5.70 -1.61 2.06
N TYR A 31 5.01 -2.74 2.03
CA TYR A 31 5.60 -4.01 1.67
C TYR A 31 4.66 -4.85 0.81
N THR A 32 5.24 -5.67 -0.06
CA THR A 32 4.47 -6.67 -0.82
C THR A 32 4.35 -7.97 -0.04
N ILE A 33 3.47 -8.85 -0.49
CA ILE A 33 3.26 -10.15 0.13
C ILE A 33 4.51 -11.02 -0.11
N ASP A 34 5.23 -11.38 0.95
CA ASP A 34 6.51 -12.10 0.88
C ASP A 34 6.40 -13.63 1.08
N ARG A 35 5.19 -14.19 1.07
CA ARG A 35 4.99 -15.64 1.26
C ARG A 35 3.87 -16.15 0.39
N GLU A 36 3.98 -17.42 -0.04
CA GLU A 36 2.82 -18.13 -0.56
C GLU A 36 1.75 -18.18 0.53
N THR A 37 0.72 -17.36 0.37
CA THR A 37 -0.47 -17.41 1.19
C THR A 37 -1.24 -18.69 0.84
N PRO A 38 -1.81 -19.42 1.82
CA PRO A 38 -2.64 -20.59 1.52
C PRO A 38 -3.86 -20.25 0.64
N LEU A 39 -4.21 -18.96 0.57
CA LEU A 39 -5.21 -18.42 -0.33
C LEU A 39 -4.68 -18.35 -1.77
N LYS A 40 -5.24 -19.19 -2.64
CA LYS A 40 -4.99 -19.16 -4.09
C LYS A 40 -5.60 -17.90 -4.69
N GLY A 41 -4.84 -17.17 -5.51
CA GLY A 41 -5.33 -16.01 -6.28
C GLY A 41 -4.82 -14.64 -5.82
N LEU A 42 -4.09 -14.56 -4.70
CA LEU A 42 -3.37 -13.34 -4.32
C LEU A 42 -2.22 -13.08 -5.29
N LYS A 43 -2.10 -11.83 -5.73
CA LYS A 43 -1.05 -11.37 -6.64
C LYS A 43 -0.17 -10.36 -5.94
N LYS A 44 1.15 -10.50 -6.09
CA LYS A 44 2.09 -9.47 -5.64
C LYS A 44 1.86 -8.20 -6.44
N VAL A 45 1.85 -7.07 -5.74
CA VAL A 45 1.88 -5.76 -6.39
C VAL A 45 3.26 -5.59 -7.04
N PRO A 46 3.34 -5.15 -8.32
CA PRO A 46 4.61 -4.86 -8.96
C PRO A 46 5.42 -3.81 -8.20
N LYS A 47 6.75 -3.89 -8.31
CA LYS A 47 7.68 -2.94 -7.68
C LYS A 47 7.33 -1.50 -8.02
N GLU A 48 7.02 -1.24 -9.29
CA GLU A 48 6.74 0.09 -9.83
C GLU A 48 5.47 0.68 -9.21
N ALA A 49 4.46 -0.15 -8.96
CA ALA A 49 3.22 0.27 -8.32
C ALA A 49 3.43 0.56 -6.83
N LEU A 50 4.22 -0.25 -6.12
CA LEU A 50 4.59 0.02 -4.73
C LEU A 50 5.36 1.34 -4.60
N ASP A 51 6.32 1.57 -5.49
CA ASP A 51 7.10 2.82 -5.52
C ASP A 51 6.20 4.03 -5.82
N ALA A 52 5.26 3.91 -6.76
CA ALA A 52 4.31 4.97 -7.06
C ALA A 52 3.42 5.34 -5.86
N ILE A 53 2.95 4.34 -5.11
CA ILE A 53 2.17 4.55 -3.88
C ILE A 53 3.04 5.21 -2.80
N ALA A 54 4.28 4.75 -2.63
CA ALA A 54 5.23 5.33 -1.68
C ALA A 54 5.50 6.80 -1.98
N ASP A 55 5.69 7.16 -3.25
CA ASP A 55 5.94 8.53 -3.67
C ASP A 55 4.76 9.46 -3.42
N ARG A 56 3.52 8.95 -3.51
CA ARG A 56 2.33 9.73 -3.10
C ARG A 56 2.38 10.05 -1.61
N ALA A 57 2.66 9.07 -0.76
CA ALA A 57 2.75 9.31 0.69
C ALA A 57 3.93 10.24 1.05
N ARG A 58 5.08 10.11 0.37
CA ARG A 58 6.22 11.03 0.54
C ARG A 58 5.87 12.47 0.16
N LYS A 59 5.12 12.68 -0.93
CA LYS A 59 4.64 14.01 -1.35
C LYS A 59 3.72 14.66 -0.32
N GLU A 60 3.01 13.86 0.47
CA GLU A 60 2.16 14.31 1.58
C GLU A 60 2.96 14.58 2.87
N GLY A 61 4.29 14.38 2.84
CA GLY A 61 5.20 14.70 3.95
C GLY A 61 5.48 13.55 4.91
N PHE A 62 5.12 12.30 4.55
CA PHE A 62 5.42 11.13 5.38
C PHE A 62 6.82 10.58 5.08
N ASP A 63 7.50 10.11 6.13
CA ASP A 63 8.70 9.27 5.97
C ASP A 63 8.28 7.85 5.58
N VAL A 64 8.72 7.37 4.42
CA VAL A 64 8.23 6.12 3.81
C VAL A 64 9.38 5.20 3.39
N THR A 65 9.36 3.98 3.92
CA THR A 65 10.23 2.87 3.50
C THR A 65 9.44 1.84 2.67
N VAL A 66 10.12 1.19 1.72
CA VAL A 66 9.51 0.17 0.84
C VAL A 66 10.32 -1.13 0.94
N SER A 67 9.63 -2.25 1.12
CA SER A 67 10.20 -3.60 1.07
C SER A 67 9.53 -4.42 -0.03
N TYR A 68 10.34 -5.14 -0.81
CA TYR A 68 9.90 -5.93 -1.97
C TYR A 68 9.86 -7.42 -1.66
#